data_AF-A0A1F8H4I2-F1
#
_entry.id   AF-A0A1F8H4I2-F1
#
_cell.length_a   1.000
_cell.length_b   1.000
_cell.length_c   1.000
_cell.angle_alpha   90.00
_cell.angle_beta   90.00
_cell.angle_gamma   90.00
#
_symmetry.space_group_name_H-M   'P 1'
#
loop_
_entity.id
_entity.type
_entity.pdbx_description
1 polymer ?
#
loop_
_entity_poly.entity_id
_entity_poly.type
_entity_poly.pdbx_seq_one_letter_code
_entity_poly.pdbx_strand_id
1 'polypeptide(L)'
;MKKFILLFALILVLIAGWLWFKKSTPVATVINDPKNIAYEIEGESIPLKDGSYETEAAPDSVEIVTTEYFGNDVTGDFNNDGTQDAAFILTQGGGGTGVFYYLVVALKTADGYVGTNGLAFGDRVAPQSTEWRNDEIILNYADRKPDETFSVDPSVGVSKYFQVQGRQLVEIKK
;
A
#
# COMPACT_ATOMS: atom_id res chain seq x y z
N MET A 1 42.51 -5.92 51.30
CA MET A 1 41.46 -4.88 51.21
C MET A 1 41.49 -4.10 49.90
N LYS A 2 42.58 -3.37 49.56
CA LYS A 2 42.67 -2.57 48.31
C LYS A 2 42.42 -3.35 47.01
N LYS A 3 42.89 -4.61 46.91
CA LYS A 3 42.65 -5.48 45.74
C LYS A 3 41.18 -5.87 45.53
N PHE A 4 40.41 -6.02 46.61
CA PHE A 4 38.97 -6.32 46.53
C PHE A 4 38.14 -5.09 46.11
N ILE A 5 38.56 -3.89 46.52
CA ILE A 5 37.93 -2.62 46.13
C ILE A 5 38.10 -2.37 44.63
N LEU A 6 39.30 -2.63 44.09
CA LEU A 6 39.57 -2.51 42.65
C LEU A 6 38.75 -3.49 41.81
N LEU A 7 38.56 -4.71 42.29
CA LEU A 7 37.79 -5.74 41.59
C LEU A 7 36.29 -5.40 41.56
N PHE A 8 35.76 -4.83 42.65
CA PHE A 8 34.38 -4.38 42.73
C PHE A 8 34.10 -3.17 41.83
N ALA A 9 35.03 -2.22 41.78
CA ALA A 9 34.96 -1.07 40.88
C ALA A 9 34.97 -1.50 39.40
N LEU A 10 35.80 -2.49 39.03
CA LEU A 10 35.83 -3.03 37.67
C LEU A 10 34.49 -3.67 37.28
N ILE A 11 33.88 -4.43 38.19
CA ILE A 11 32.57 -5.07 37.96
C ILE A 11 31.49 -4.00 37.76
N LEU A 12 31.48 -2.93 38.56
CA LEU A 12 30.54 -1.83 38.39
C LEU A 12 30.70 -1.12 37.04
N VAL A 13 31.93 -0.93 36.57
CA VAL A 13 32.20 -0.35 35.23
C VAL A 13 31.73 -1.28 34.11
N LEU A 14 31.94 -2.58 34.25
CA LEU A 14 31.47 -3.57 33.28
C LEU A 14 29.93 -3.65 33.24
N ILE A 15 29.27 -3.60 34.39
CA ILE A 15 27.79 -3.56 34.49
C ILE A 15 27.26 -2.26 33.90
N ALA A 16 27.86 -1.11 34.24
CA ALA A 16 27.45 0.18 33.69
C ALA A 16 27.66 0.23 32.17
N GLY A 17 28.79 -0.28 31.66
CA GLY A 17 29.06 -0.41 30.23
C GLY A 17 28.06 -1.33 29.52
N TRP A 18 27.71 -2.46 30.14
CA TRP A 18 26.69 -3.38 29.62
C TRP A 18 25.29 -2.74 29.59
N LEU A 19 24.91 -2.00 30.63
CA LEU A 19 23.65 -1.24 30.68
C LEU A 19 23.60 -0.10 29.65
N TRP A 20 24.76 0.54 29.39
CA TRP A 20 24.87 1.58 28.36
C TRP A 20 24.79 0.99 26.95
N PHE A 21 25.41 -0.16 26.71
CA PHE A 21 25.30 -0.90 25.44
C PHE A 21 23.87 -1.40 25.18
N LYS A 22 23.12 -1.83 26.20
CA LYS A 22 21.74 -2.28 26.05
C LYS A 22 20.75 -1.16 25.70
N LYS A 23 21.10 0.11 25.97
CA LYS A 23 20.26 1.27 25.64
C LYS A 23 20.37 1.73 24.18
N SER A 24 21.26 1.12 23.38
CA SER A 24 21.60 1.58 22.04
C SER A 24 21.32 0.53 20.97
N THR A 25 20.16 -0.11 21.01
CA THR A 25 19.63 -0.78 19.82
C THR A 25 18.87 0.29 19.05
N PRO A 26 19.31 0.73 17.86
CA PRO A 26 18.46 1.52 17.00
C PRO A 26 17.22 0.67 16.73
N VAL A 27 16.08 1.10 17.26
CA VAL A 27 14.79 0.54 16.85
C VAL A 27 14.69 0.91 15.38
N ALA A 28 14.89 -0.08 14.49
CA ALA A 28 14.51 0.10 13.10
C ALA A 28 13.03 0.48 13.14
N THR A 29 12.70 1.72 12.79
CA THR A 29 11.32 2.14 12.64
C THR A 29 10.72 1.24 11.58
N VAL A 30 9.91 0.26 11.98
CA VAL A 30 9.08 -0.47 11.04
C VAL A 30 8.18 0.61 10.43
N ILE A 31 8.47 0.99 9.19
CA ILE A 31 7.63 1.91 8.44
C ILE A 31 6.34 1.13 8.16
N ASN A 32 5.39 1.27 9.08
CA ASN A 32 4.11 0.57 9.06
C ASN A 32 3.07 1.44 8.35
N ASP A 33 3.39 1.85 7.13
CA ASP A 33 2.54 2.73 6.31
C ASP A 33 2.25 2.04 4.96
N PRO A 34 0.97 1.76 4.63
CA PRO A 34 0.58 1.20 3.34
C PRO A 34 1.05 2.02 2.13
N LYS A 35 1.38 3.29 2.30
CA LYS A 35 1.87 4.18 1.24
C LYS A 35 3.39 4.13 1.04
N ASN A 36 4.08 3.29 1.81
CA ASN A 36 5.54 3.13 1.80
C ASN A 36 5.95 1.66 1.56
N ILE A 37 5.17 0.95 0.75
CA ILE A 37 5.39 -0.45 0.37
C ILE A 37 5.19 -0.65 -1.14
N ALA A 38 5.54 -1.84 -1.63
CA ALA A 38 5.34 -2.22 -3.02
C ALA A 38 3.99 -2.92 -3.27
N TYR A 39 3.42 -2.64 -4.43
CA TYR A 39 2.24 -3.32 -5.00
C TYR A 39 2.59 -3.88 -6.37
N GLU A 40 1.86 -4.89 -6.83
CA GLU A 40 2.03 -5.42 -8.18
C GLU A 40 0.97 -4.84 -9.13
N ILE A 41 1.36 -4.01 -10.09
CA ILE A 41 0.47 -3.41 -11.08
C ILE A 41 0.87 -3.95 -12.45
N GLU A 42 -0.06 -4.61 -13.15
CA GLU A 42 0.17 -5.18 -14.49
C GLU A 42 1.40 -6.11 -14.59
N GLY A 43 1.74 -6.79 -13.49
CA GLY A 43 2.90 -7.69 -13.40
C GLY A 43 4.21 -6.99 -13.04
N GLU A 44 4.20 -5.67 -12.83
CA GLU A 44 5.35 -4.89 -12.39
C GLU A 44 5.26 -4.54 -10.91
N SER A 45 6.40 -4.59 -10.22
CA SER A 45 6.51 -4.17 -8.83
C SER A 45 6.63 -2.65 -8.74
N ILE A 46 5.67 -2.01 -8.09
CA ILE A 46 5.57 -0.56 -7.90
C ILE A 46 5.89 -0.21 -6.44
N PRO A 47 7.15 0.12 -6.09
CA PRO A 47 7.54 0.48 -4.73
C PRO A 47 7.18 1.94 -4.43
N LEU A 48 6.04 2.15 -3.76
CA LEU A 48 5.64 3.50 -3.36
C LEU A 48 6.56 4.04 -2.27
N LYS A 49 6.82 5.34 -2.36
CA LYS A 49 7.43 6.14 -1.30
C LYS A 49 6.53 7.34 -1.02
N ASP A 50 6.04 7.42 0.20
CA ASP A 50 5.07 8.43 0.65
C ASP A 50 3.85 8.55 -0.30
N GLY A 51 3.44 7.42 -0.89
CA GLY A 51 2.28 7.31 -1.77
C GLY A 51 2.55 7.61 -3.24
N SER A 52 3.81 7.75 -3.67
CA SER A 52 4.15 8.01 -5.08
C SER A 52 5.30 7.12 -5.57
N TYR A 53 5.29 6.82 -6.86
CA TYR A 53 6.36 6.17 -7.59
C TYR A 53 6.41 6.68 -9.04
N GLU A 54 7.61 6.92 -9.54
CA GLU A 54 7.85 7.36 -10.92
C GLU A 54 8.84 6.41 -11.61
N THR A 55 8.57 6.10 -12.87
CA THR A 55 9.45 5.30 -13.73
C THR A 55 9.38 5.80 -15.18
N GLU A 56 10.41 5.56 -15.97
CA GLU A 56 10.37 5.81 -17.41
C GLU A 56 9.33 4.89 -18.07
N ALA A 57 8.58 5.41 -19.04
CA ALA A 57 7.53 4.65 -19.74
C ALA A 57 8.08 3.50 -20.61
N ALA A 58 9.36 3.61 -21.01
CA ALA A 58 10.14 2.61 -21.71
C ALA A 58 11.63 2.92 -21.47
N PRO A 59 12.56 1.98 -21.72
CA PRO A 59 13.99 2.26 -21.61
C PRO A 59 14.39 3.48 -22.47
N ASP A 60 15.05 4.45 -21.84
CA ASP A 60 15.49 5.72 -22.45
C ASP A 60 14.33 6.64 -22.88
N SER A 61 13.12 6.44 -22.35
CA SER A 61 11.98 7.32 -22.61
C SER A 61 12.09 8.63 -21.83
N VAL A 62 11.72 9.73 -22.48
CA VAL A 62 11.50 11.02 -21.81
C VAL A 62 10.13 11.11 -21.11
N GLU A 63 9.22 10.20 -21.44
CA GLU A 63 7.93 10.09 -20.78
C GLU A 63 8.07 9.32 -19.46
N ILE A 64 7.50 9.89 -18.40
CA ILE A 64 7.50 9.33 -17.06
C ILE A 64 6.09 8.81 -16.77
N VAL A 65 6.02 7.55 -16.34
CA VAL A 65 4.83 6.97 -15.73
C VAL A 65 4.87 7.25 -14.24
N THR A 66 3.83 7.90 -13.74
CA THR A 66 3.65 8.25 -12.34
C THR A 66 2.51 7.42 -11.77
N THR A 67 2.78 6.69 -10.69
CA THR A 67 1.78 5.98 -9.88
C THR A 67 1.62 6.68 -8.55
N GLU A 68 0.39 7.06 -8.20
CA GLU A 68 0.09 7.88 -7.02
C GLU A 68 -1.07 7.32 -6.21
N TYR A 69 -0.98 7.51 -4.90
CA TYR A 69 -2.07 7.31 -3.96
C TYR A 69 -3.18 8.32 -4.23
N PHE A 70 -4.35 7.81 -4.57
CA PHE A 70 -5.55 8.61 -4.82
C PHE A 70 -6.41 8.77 -3.55
N GLY A 71 -6.47 7.73 -2.71
CA GLY A 71 -7.32 7.66 -1.52
C GLY A 71 -8.53 6.74 -1.68
N ASN A 72 -9.68 7.14 -1.14
CA ASN A 72 -10.90 6.34 -1.05
C ASN A 72 -10.70 5.04 -0.23
N ASP A 73 -10.08 5.24 0.93
CA ASP A 73 -9.62 4.18 1.80
C ASP A 73 -10.76 3.45 2.52
N VAL A 74 -10.58 2.15 2.70
CA VAL A 74 -11.38 1.33 3.61
C VAL A 74 -10.48 0.40 4.39
N THR A 75 -10.83 0.13 5.64
CA THR A 75 -10.15 -0.85 6.48
C THR A 75 -11.08 -2.02 6.81
N GLY A 76 -10.49 -3.20 6.94
CA GLY A 76 -11.21 -4.44 7.22
C GLY A 76 -10.23 -5.59 7.39
N ASP A 77 -10.71 -6.74 7.84
CA ASP A 77 -9.94 -7.97 7.88
C ASP A 77 -10.20 -8.73 6.57
N PHE A 78 -9.45 -8.39 5.51
CA PHE A 78 -9.80 -8.82 4.16
C PHE A 78 -9.38 -10.25 3.87
N ASN A 79 -8.39 -10.76 4.61
CA ASN A 79 -7.89 -12.12 4.49
C ASN A 79 -8.34 -13.05 5.65
N ASN A 80 -9.15 -12.55 6.59
CA ASN A 80 -9.66 -13.26 7.76
C ASN A 80 -8.56 -13.78 8.71
N ASP A 81 -7.48 -13.02 8.88
CA ASP A 81 -6.39 -13.36 9.80
C ASP A 81 -6.52 -12.72 11.20
N GLY A 82 -7.57 -11.92 11.41
CA GLY A 82 -7.84 -11.21 12.66
C GLY A 82 -7.17 -9.85 12.77
N THR A 83 -6.50 -9.39 11.71
CA THR A 83 -5.82 -8.08 11.66
C THR A 83 -6.57 -7.12 10.74
N GLN A 84 -6.52 -5.82 11.06
CA GLN A 84 -7.04 -4.81 10.15
C GLN A 84 -6.03 -4.51 9.04
N ASP A 85 -6.45 -4.77 7.82
CA ASP A 85 -5.84 -4.42 6.55
C ASP A 85 -6.37 -3.06 6.05
N ALA A 86 -5.78 -2.57 4.95
CA ALA A 86 -6.20 -1.36 4.28
C ALA A 86 -6.34 -1.58 2.77
N ALA A 87 -7.41 -1.07 2.17
CA ALA A 87 -7.61 -1.03 0.73
C ALA A 87 -7.79 0.42 0.31
N PHE A 88 -7.24 0.79 -0.83
CA PHE A 88 -7.32 2.15 -1.37
C PHE A 88 -7.05 2.14 -2.87
N ILE A 89 -7.22 3.30 -3.48
CA ILE A 89 -7.08 3.48 -4.92
C ILE A 89 -5.69 4.06 -5.24
N LEU A 90 -5.05 3.49 -6.26
CA LEU A 90 -3.92 4.07 -6.95
C LEU A 90 -4.35 4.60 -8.31
N THR A 91 -3.75 5.70 -8.74
CA THR A 91 -3.82 6.20 -10.11
C THR A 91 -2.48 6.03 -10.81
N GLN A 92 -2.50 5.72 -12.10
CA GLN A 92 -1.32 5.69 -12.94
C GLN A 92 -1.55 6.52 -14.21
N GLY A 93 -0.60 7.38 -14.56
CA GLY A 93 -0.64 8.20 -15.77
C GLY A 93 0.76 8.47 -16.31
N GLY A 94 0.86 9.11 -17.49
CA GLY A 94 2.13 9.63 -18.03
C GLY A 94 2.73 8.93 -19.25
N GLY A 95 2.24 7.73 -19.62
CA GLY A 95 2.55 7.05 -20.90
C GLY A 95 1.54 7.33 -22.02
N GLY A 96 0.82 8.45 -21.95
CA GLY A 96 -0.30 8.80 -22.83
C GLY A 96 -1.21 9.89 -22.24
N THR A 97 -2.47 9.95 -22.67
CA THR A 97 -3.47 10.93 -22.15
C THR A 97 -4.44 10.35 -21.12
N GLY A 98 -4.32 9.05 -20.83
CA GLY A 98 -5.16 8.34 -19.87
C GLY A 98 -4.70 8.51 -18.43
N VAL A 99 -5.62 8.29 -17.50
CA VAL A 99 -5.32 8.09 -16.08
C VAL A 99 -6.06 6.85 -15.65
N PHE A 100 -5.31 5.78 -15.38
CA PHE A 100 -5.85 4.49 -15.03
C PHE A 100 -5.99 4.37 -13.51
N TYR A 101 -7.06 3.74 -13.07
CA TYR A 101 -7.37 3.59 -11.66
C TYR A 101 -7.32 2.12 -11.26
N TYR A 102 -6.65 1.84 -10.15
CA TYR A 102 -6.42 0.50 -9.61
C TYR A 102 -6.87 0.43 -8.16
N LEU A 103 -7.57 -0.65 -7.79
CA LEU A 103 -7.79 -1.00 -6.39
C LEU A 103 -6.63 -1.87 -5.93
N VAL A 104 -6.04 -1.55 -4.78
CA VAL A 104 -5.00 -2.35 -4.12
C VAL A 104 -5.37 -2.65 -2.67
N VAL A 105 -4.77 -3.70 -2.11
CA VAL A 105 -4.87 -4.04 -0.70
C VAL A 105 -3.49 -4.13 -0.07
N ALA A 106 -3.33 -3.52 1.09
CA ALA A 106 -2.20 -3.67 1.99
C ALA A 106 -2.59 -4.63 3.11
N LEU A 107 -2.10 -5.87 3.04
CA LEU A 107 -2.33 -6.88 4.05
C LEU A 107 -1.38 -6.67 5.21
N LYS A 108 -1.90 -6.59 6.43
CA LYS A 108 -1.09 -6.37 7.62
C LYS A 108 -0.50 -7.67 8.11
N THR A 109 0.81 -7.66 8.37
CA THR A 109 1.52 -8.81 8.93
C THR A 109 2.30 -8.39 10.19
N ALA A 110 2.89 -9.37 10.88
CA ALA A 110 3.75 -9.11 12.04
C ALA A 110 4.97 -8.22 11.70
N ASP A 111 5.45 -8.27 10.45
CA ASP A 111 6.65 -7.58 9.99
C ASP A 111 6.34 -6.25 9.25
N GLY A 112 5.06 -5.89 9.12
CA GLY A 112 4.59 -4.70 8.39
C GLY A 112 3.54 -5.03 7.33
N TYR A 113 3.23 -4.07 6.47
CA TYR A 113 2.28 -4.29 5.37
C TYR A 113 2.94 -5.01 4.19
N VAL A 114 2.16 -5.86 3.53
CA VAL A 114 2.49 -6.52 2.26
C VAL A 114 1.41 -6.17 1.25
N GLY A 115 1.80 -5.58 0.12
CA GLY A 115 0.85 -5.20 -0.94
C GLY A 115 0.41 -6.39 -1.77
N THR A 116 -0.83 -6.35 -2.26
CA THR A 116 -1.37 -7.30 -3.24
C THR A 116 -1.04 -6.86 -4.67
N ASN A 117 -1.49 -7.65 -5.64
CA ASN A 117 -1.75 -7.14 -6.97
C ASN A 117 -2.82 -6.04 -6.93
N GLY A 118 -2.68 -5.05 -7.81
CA GLY A 118 -3.70 -4.06 -8.09
C GLY A 118 -4.53 -4.45 -9.30
N LEU A 119 -5.84 -4.22 -9.19
CA LEU A 119 -6.78 -4.50 -10.27
C LEU A 119 -7.29 -3.20 -10.88
N ALA A 120 -7.03 -3.03 -12.18
CA ALA A 120 -7.57 -1.93 -12.95
C ALA A 120 -9.10 -1.99 -12.96
N PHE A 121 -9.74 -0.85 -12.70
CA PHE A 121 -11.20 -0.76 -12.76
C PHE A 121 -11.72 0.35 -13.69
N GLY A 122 -10.88 1.24 -14.21
CA GLY A 122 -11.29 2.20 -15.24
C GLY A 122 -10.20 3.18 -15.69
N ASP A 123 -10.51 3.94 -16.75
CA ASP A 123 -9.72 5.06 -17.28
C ASP A 123 -10.51 6.38 -17.15
N ARG A 124 -9.94 7.34 -16.42
CA ARG A 124 -10.53 8.66 -16.12
C ARG A 124 -11.96 8.54 -15.58
N VAL A 125 -12.17 7.59 -14.69
CA VAL A 125 -13.45 7.39 -13.97
C VAL A 125 -13.55 8.34 -12.78
N ALA A 126 -14.72 8.42 -12.16
CA ALA A 126 -14.93 9.21 -10.94
C ALA A 126 -15.21 8.29 -9.74
N PRO A 127 -14.18 7.93 -8.94
CA PRO A 127 -14.38 7.16 -7.71
C PRO A 127 -15.34 7.85 -6.73
N GLN A 128 -16.18 7.07 -6.03
CA GLN A 128 -17.19 7.58 -5.10
C GLN A 128 -16.99 7.03 -3.68
N SER A 129 -17.10 5.72 -3.49
CA SER A 129 -16.90 5.06 -2.19
C SER A 129 -16.22 3.72 -2.34
N THR A 130 -15.45 3.33 -1.33
CA THR A 130 -14.99 1.96 -1.11
C THR A 130 -15.54 1.48 0.22
N GLU A 131 -16.24 0.36 0.22
CA GLU A 131 -16.93 -0.18 1.39
C GLU A 131 -16.46 -1.60 1.68
N TRP A 132 -16.47 -2.00 2.96
CA TRP A 132 -16.24 -3.38 3.38
C TRP A 132 -17.52 -3.93 3.98
N ARG A 133 -18.12 -4.93 3.32
CA ARG A 133 -19.38 -5.53 3.77
C ARG A 133 -19.50 -6.97 3.28
N ASN A 134 -19.97 -7.87 4.14
CA ASN A 134 -20.20 -9.27 3.81
C ASN A 134 -18.95 -9.95 3.21
N ASP A 135 -17.79 -9.69 3.81
CA ASP A 135 -16.49 -10.21 3.36
C ASP A 135 -16.12 -9.83 1.92
N GLU A 136 -16.60 -8.68 1.45
CA GLU A 136 -16.33 -8.13 0.13
C GLU A 136 -15.94 -6.65 0.21
N ILE A 137 -14.94 -6.27 -0.58
CA ILE A 137 -14.63 -4.87 -0.86
C ILE A 137 -15.53 -4.44 -2.01
N ILE A 138 -16.36 -3.44 -1.79
CA ILE A 138 -17.31 -2.90 -2.77
C ILE A 138 -16.81 -1.53 -3.20
N LEU A 139 -16.43 -1.42 -4.46
CA LEU A 139 -15.96 -0.18 -5.06
C LEU A 139 -17.07 0.43 -5.91
N ASN A 140 -17.47 1.64 -5.55
CA ASN A 140 -18.45 2.42 -6.29
C ASN A 140 -17.77 3.59 -7.00
N TYR A 141 -18.08 3.77 -8.28
CA TYR A 141 -17.56 4.85 -9.10
C TYR A 141 -18.57 5.22 -10.19
N ALA A 142 -18.41 6.40 -10.79
CA ALA A 142 -19.09 6.73 -12.03
C ALA A 142 -18.17 6.50 -13.23
N ASP A 143 -18.71 5.90 -14.28
CA ASP A 143 -18.11 5.73 -15.58
C ASP A 143 -18.92 6.48 -16.66
N ARG A 144 -18.42 6.54 -17.88
CA ARG A 144 -19.11 7.11 -19.03
C ARG A 144 -20.02 6.09 -19.68
N LYS A 145 -20.97 6.57 -20.49
CA LYS A 145 -21.68 5.67 -21.40
C LYS A 145 -20.70 5.14 -22.46
N PRO A 146 -20.95 3.95 -23.03
CA PRO A 146 -20.03 3.33 -24.00
C PRO A 146 -19.73 4.18 -25.25
N ASP A 147 -20.62 5.11 -25.61
CA ASP A 147 -20.53 5.98 -26.78
C ASP A 147 -20.06 7.41 -26.46
N GLU A 148 -19.80 7.73 -25.19
CA GLU A 148 -19.32 9.04 -24.76
C GLU A 148 -17.80 9.15 -24.89
N THR A 149 -17.32 10.32 -25.33
CA THR A 149 -15.89 10.61 -25.41
C THR A 149 -15.30 10.83 -24.03
N PHE A 150 -13.98 10.69 -23.91
CA PHE A 150 -13.26 10.96 -22.65
C PHE A 150 -13.30 12.43 -22.17
N SER A 151 -13.80 13.36 -23.00
CA SER A 151 -14.05 14.75 -22.60
C SER A 151 -15.39 14.95 -21.88
N VAL A 152 -16.25 13.93 -21.85
CA VAL A 152 -17.50 13.94 -21.09
C VAL A 152 -17.22 13.42 -19.68
N ASP A 153 -17.79 14.09 -18.68
CA ASP A 153 -17.68 13.66 -17.29
C ASP A 153 -18.41 12.33 -17.07
N PRO A 154 -17.81 11.39 -16.32
CA PRO A 154 -18.48 10.14 -15.93
C PRO A 154 -19.81 10.38 -15.21
N SER A 155 -20.86 9.64 -15.59
CA SER A 155 -22.23 9.85 -15.08
C SER A 155 -23.02 8.57 -14.82
N VAL A 156 -22.51 7.41 -15.22
CA VAL A 156 -23.13 6.09 -15.04
C VAL A 156 -22.54 5.43 -13.80
N GLY A 157 -23.36 5.21 -12.78
CA GLY A 157 -22.91 4.52 -11.56
C GLY A 157 -22.57 3.06 -11.83
N VAL A 158 -21.42 2.61 -11.32
CA VAL A 158 -20.91 1.24 -11.41
C VAL A 158 -20.47 0.78 -10.02
N SER A 159 -20.78 -0.48 -9.71
CA SER A 159 -20.27 -1.16 -8.51
C SER A 159 -19.47 -2.38 -8.94
N LYS A 160 -18.25 -2.51 -8.40
CA LYS A 160 -17.43 -3.71 -8.52
C LYS A 160 -17.20 -4.33 -7.15
N TYR A 161 -17.04 -5.64 -7.13
CA TYR A 161 -16.90 -6.43 -5.91
C TYR A 161 -15.57 -7.16 -5.95
N PHE A 162 -14.86 -7.15 -4.83
CA PHE A 162 -13.54 -7.75 -4.73
C PHE A 162 -13.38 -8.52 -3.44
N GLN A 163 -12.49 -9.51 -3.47
CA GLN A 163 -12.08 -10.29 -2.30
C GLN A 163 -10.58 -10.53 -2.34
N VAL A 164 -9.99 -10.77 -1.17
CA VAL A 164 -8.63 -11.28 -1.08
C VAL A 164 -8.68 -12.81 -0.99
N GLN A 165 -8.04 -13.48 -1.94
CA GLN A 165 -7.85 -14.93 -1.94
C GLN A 165 -6.37 -15.24 -1.70
N GLY A 166 -6.06 -15.66 -0.47
CA GLY A 166 -4.68 -15.83 -0.01
C GLY A 166 -3.97 -14.47 0.10
N ARG A 167 -3.19 -14.11 -0.92
CA ARG A 167 -2.47 -12.82 -1.01
C ARG A 167 -2.80 -12.04 -2.29
N GLN A 168 -3.83 -12.47 -3.00
CA GLN A 168 -4.20 -11.89 -4.28
C GLN A 168 -5.57 -11.24 -4.15
N LEU A 169 -5.67 -10.01 -4.63
CA LEU A 169 -6.93 -9.32 -4.83
C LEU A 169 -7.58 -9.85 -6.11
N VAL A 170 -8.84 -10.26 -6.04
CA VAL A 170 -9.61 -10.78 -7.17
C VAL A 170 -10.94 -10.05 -7.30
N GLU A 171 -11.37 -9.78 -8.53
CA GLU A 171 -12.72 -9.26 -8.81
C GLU A 171 -13.73 -10.43 -8.81
N ILE A 172 -14.83 -10.26 -8.08
CA ILE A 172 -15.94 -11.20 -8.03
C ILE A 172 -17.08 -10.68 -8.91
N LYS A 173 -17.53 -11.51 -9.86
CA LYS A 173 -18.65 -11.19 -10.75
C LYS A 173 -19.98 -11.47 -10.04
N LYS A 174 -20.92 -10.54 -10.17
CA LYS A 174 -22.30 -10.65 -9.66
C LYS A 174 -23.30 -10.43 -10.79
#